data_AF-A0A956HJG0-F1
#
_entry.id   AF-A0A956HJG0-F1
#
_cell.length_a   1.000
_cell.length_b   1.000
_cell.length_c   1.000
_cell.angle_alpha   90.00
_cell.angle_beta   90.00
_cell.angle_gamma   90.00
#
_symmetry.space_group_name_H-M   'P 1'
#
loop_
_entity.id
_entity.type
_entity.pdbx_description
1 polymer ?
#
loop_
_entity_poly.entity_id
_entity_poly.type
_entity_poly.pdbx_seq_one_letter_code
_entity_poly.pdbx_strand_id
1 'polypeptide(L)'
;FYTRVSERLRHKSRALTPWDYERLVLQRFAAIYKAKCLPAAAAKGPGAVDVLVIPDLRAQLPADAFAPRASADLLAEVQAHLEEVAPASARIVVRNPHYVAVSVRLGVRFHAGEDVRRASERLGDDLSRFLSPWAYDEGAELTIGGRIYASSILDFVDRRDYVDYVAEIRLARSENGVDFTVLPPTDEDYHVAAERPDQVLVAARRHHIDVIRERDYQQTSFTGIDYLKVELDFIIG
;
A
#
# COMPACT_ATOMS: atom_id res chain seq x y z
N PHE A 1 -19.15 -15.01 17.99
CA PHE A 1 -20.23 -16.01 17.77
C PHE A 1 -21.54 -15.37 17.28
N TYR A 2 -22.03 -14.27 17.86
CA TYR A 2 -23.24 -13.56 17.38
C TYR A 2 -23.15 -13.01 15.94
N THR A 3 -21.99 -12.46 15.54
CA THR A 3 -21.77 -11.96 14.17
C THR A 3 -22.00 -13.06 13.12
N ARG A 4 -21.48 -14.28 13.35
CA ARG A 4 -21.58 -15.39 12.37
C ARG A 4 -23.02 -15.86 12.12
N VAL A 5 -23.88 -15.84 13.13
CA VAL A 5 -25.28 -16.30 12.99
C VAL A 5 -26.12 -15.23 12.28
N SER A 6 -25.93 -13.95 12.62
CA SER A 6 -26.63 -12.83 11.98
C SER A 6 -26.20 -12.63 10.53
N GLU A 7 -24.93 -12.87 10.19
CA GLU A 7 -24.44 -12.77 8.81
C GLU A 7 -25.05 -13.87 7.92
N ARG A 8 -25.05 -15.13 8.39
CA ARG A 8 -25.54 -16.29 7.63
C ARG A 8 -27.05 -16.23 7.32
N LEU A 9 -27.84 -15.66 8.23
CA LEU A 9 -29.27 -15.41 8.01
C LEU A 9 -29.53 -14.31 6.97
N ARG A 10 -28.61 -13.37 6.80
CA ARG A 10 -28.77 -12.21 5.91
C ARG A 10 -28.50 -12.54 4.45
N HIS A 11 -27.47 -13.34 4.16
CA HIS A 11 -27.10 -13.69 2.78
C HIS A 11 -27.75 -14.99 2.28
N LYS A 12 -28.32 -15.84 3.15
CA LYS A 12 -28.93 -17.16 2.78
C LYS A 12 -28.02 -18.02 1.87
N SER A 13 -26.71 -17.92 2.07
CA SER A 13 -25.69 -18.54 1.21
C SER A 13 -25.75 -18.13 -0.27
N ARG A 14 -26.14 -16.88 -0.57
CA ARG A 14 -26.14 -16.30 -1.92
C ARG A 14 -25.28 -15.04 -1.99
N ALA A 15 -24.52 -14.88 -3.06
CA ALA A 15 -23.72 -13.68 -3.32
C ALA A 15 -24.54 -12.67 -4.14
N LEU A 16 -25.15 -11.67 -3.48
CA LEU A 16 -26.01 -10.68 -4.16
C LEU A 16 -25.44 -9.26 -4.11
N THR A 17 -24.89 -8.88 -2.96
CA THR A 17 -24.25 -7.58 -2.77
C THR A 17 -22.73 -7.71 -2.75
N PRO A 18 -21.97 -6.64 -3.04
CA PRO A 18 -20.50 -6.64 -2.93
C PRO A 18 -20.00 -7.20 -1.59
N TRP A 19 -20.71 -6.86 -0.50
CA TRP A 19 -20.41 -7.34 0.84
C TRP A 19 -20.62 -8.85 1.01
N ASP A 20 -21.62 -9.44 0.34
CA ASP A 20 -21.86 -10.89 0.38
C ASP A 20 -20.70 -11.65 -0.30
N TYR A 21 -20.22 -11.17 -1.45
CA TYR A 21 -19.04 -11.75 -2.11
C TYR A 21 -17.83 -11.73 -1.18
N GLU A 22 -17.54 -10.57 -0.57
CA GLU A 22 -16.42 -10.41 0.37
C GLU A 22 -16.52 -11.38 1.55
N ARG A 23 -17.71 -11.50 2.17
CA ARG A 23 -17.91 -12.36 3.33
C ARG A 23 -17.88 -13.85 3.00
N LEU A 24 -18.48 -14.28 1.89
CA LEU A 24 -18.48 -15.69 1.50
C LEU A 24 -17.06 -16.21 1.26
N VAL A 25 -16.22 -15.40 0.61
CA VAL A 25 -14.79 -15.72 0.45
C VAL A 25 -14.10 -15.85 1.81
N LEU A 26 -14.22 -14.84 2.67
CA LEU A 26 -13.56 -14.85 3.99
C LEU A 26 -14.07 -15.96 4.93
N GLN A 27 -15.33 -16.39 4.78
CA GLN A 27 -15.90 -17.49 5.56
C GLN A 27 -15.38 -18.86 5.11
N ARG A 28 -15.13 -19.05 3.81
CA ARG A 28 -14.75 -20.35 3.22
C ARG A 28 -13.25 -20.58 3.17
N PHE A 29 -12.46 -19.53 2.97
CA PHE A 29 -11.03 -19.60 2.71
C PHE A 29 -10.24 -18.92 3.84
N ALA A 30 -9.82 -19.71 4.83
CA ALA A 30 -9.00 -19.21 5.95
C ALA A 30 -7.63 -18.67 5.51
N ALA A 31 -7.15 -19.06 4.33
CA ALA A 31 -5.92 -18.56 3.73
C ALA A 31 -6.03 -17.13 3.15
N ILE A 32 -7.22 -16.50 3.20
CA ILE A 32 -7.45 -15.16 2.66
C ILE A 32 -7.57 -14.17 3.82
N TYR A 33 -6.71 -13.16 3.81
CA TYR A 33 -6.73 -12.06 4.78
C TYR A 33 -7.82 -11.04 4.47
N LYS A 34 -7.90 -10.62 3.20
CA LYS A 34 -8.87 -9.61 2.76
C LYS A 34 -9.45 -9.99 1.41
N ALA A 35 -10.76 -9.81 1.27
CA ALA A 35 -11.47 -9.85 0.01
C ALA A 35 -12.14 -8.51 -0.22
N LYS A 36 -12.12 -8.00 -1.45
CA LYS A 36 -12.78 -6.75 -1.82
C LYS A 36 -13.49 -6.92 -3.15
N CYS A 37 -14.80 -6.69 -3.16
CA CYS A 37 -15.54 -6.61 -4.40
C CYS A 37 -15.44 -5.18 -4.92
N LEU A 38 -14.87 -5.02 -6.12
CA LEU A 38 -14.82 -3.73 -6.79
C LEU A 38 -16.14 -3.47 -7.52
N PRO A 39 -16.59 -2.20 -7.58
CA PRO A 39 -17.66 -1.84 -8.49
C PRO A 39 -17.21 -2.13 -9.92
N ALA A 40 -18.09 -2.77 -10.71
CA ALA A 40 -17.81 -3.05 -12.10
C ALA A 40 -17.49 -1.74 -12.83
N ALA A 41 -16.33 -1.68 -13.48
CA ALA A 41 -16.08 -0.60 -14.43
C ALA A 41 -17.18 -0.63 -15.49
N ALA A 42 -17.80 0.52 -15.79
CA ALA A 42 -18.94 0.60 -16.72
C ALA A 42 -18.66 -0.08 -18.07
N ALA A 43 -17.39 -0.11 -18.50
CA ALA A 43 -16.91 -0.77 -19.70
C ALA A 43 -17.07 -2.31 -19.72
N LYS A 44 -17.18 -2.98 -18.56
CA LYS A 44 -17.33 -4.45 -18.48
C LYS A 44 -18.77 -4.93 -18.73
N GLY A 45 -19.71 -4.00 -18.81
CA GLY A 45 -21.13 -4.30 -19.02
C GLY A 45 -21.82 -4.89 -17.78
N PRO A 46 -23.14 -5.11 -17.87
CA PRO A 46 -23.94 -5.56 -16.73
C PRO A 46 -23.50 -6.93 -16.21
N GLY A 47 -23.66 -7.14 -14.90
CA GLY A 47 -23.38 -8.42 -14.23
C GLY A 47 -21.89 -8.74 -14.05
N ALA A 48 -20.96 -7.89 -14.48
CA ALA A 48 -19.54 -8.09 -14.18
C ALA A 48 -19.27 -7.85 -12.68
N VAL A 49 -18.48 -8.73 -12.06
CA VAL A 49 -18.10 -8.63 -10.65
C VAL A 49 -16.60 -8.92 -10.55
N ASP A 50 -15.81 -7.92 -10.17
CA ASP A 50 -14.39 -8.10 -9.91
C ASP A 50 -14.17 -8.26 -8.41
N VAL A 51 -13.60 -9.40 -8.00
CA VAL A 51 -13.24 -9.67 -6.61
C VAL A 51 -11.73 -9.72 -6.49
N LEU A 52 -11.19 -8.81 -5.69
CA LEU A 52 -9.80 -8.84 -5.29
C LEU A 52 -9.65 -9.71 -4.05
N VAL A 53 -8.63 -10.56 -4.04
CA VAL A 53 -8.27 -11.35 -2.87
C VAL A 53 -6.81 -11.13 -2.51
N ILE A 54 -6.58 -11.02 -1.21
CA ILE A 54 -5.27 -10.83 -0.60
C ILE A 54 -5.08 -11.99 0.37
N PRO A 55 -4.09 -12.87 0.14
CA PRO A 55 -3.87 -14.02 1.01
C PRO A 55 -3.32 -13.58 2.37
N ASP A 56 -3.37 -14.48 3.35
CA ASP A 56 -2.73 -14.30 4.65
C ASP A 56 -1.21 -14.21 4.49
N LEU A 57 -0.66 -13.16 5.09
CA LEU A 57 0.77 -12.80 5.09
C LEU A 57 1.60 -13.77 5.93
N ARG A 58 0.99 -14.45 6.91
CA ARG A 58 1.67 -15.43 7.78
C ARG A 58 2.29 -16.59 7.00
N ALA A 59 1.82 -16.85 5.78
CA ALA A 59 2.31 -17.91 4.91
C ALA A 59 3.42 -17.46 3.94
N GLN A 60 3.86 -16.20 3.98
CA GLN A 60 4.74 -15.62 2.96
C GLN A 60 6.18 -15.38 3.43
N LEU A 61 7.10 -15.36 2.45
CA LEU A 61 8.51 -15.04 2.69
C LEU A 61 8.69 -13.56 3.04
N PRO A 62 9.75 -13.20 3.79
CA PRO A 62 9.99 -11.82 4.22
C PRO A 62 10.04 -10.79 3.08
N ALA A 63 10.49 -11.20 1.88
CA ALA A 63 10.65 -10.31 0.73
C ALA A 63 9.34 -9.95 0.01
N ASP A 64 8.28 -10.75 0.19
CA ASP A 64 6.97 -10.57 -0.47
C ASP A 64 5.89 -10.06 0.50
N ALA A 65 6.25 -9.84 1.76
CA ALA A 65 5.33 -9.41 2.82
C ALA A 65 4.62 -8.08 2.52
N PHE A 66 5.23 -7.18 1.73
CA PHE A 66 4.56 -5.93 1.35
C PHE A 66 3.52 -6.11 0.24
N ALA A 67 3.68 -7.14 -0.60
CA ALA A 67 2.90 -7.33 -1.82
C ALA A 67 2.36 -8.77 -1.94
N PRO A 68 1.52 -9.22 -0.98
CA PRO A 68 1.07 -10.60 -0.93
C PRO A 68 0.21 -11.02 -2.12
N ARG A 69 0.54 -12.15 -2.75
CA ARG A 69 -0.20 -12.68 -3.91
C ARG A 69 -0.72 -14.09 -3.67
N ALA A 70 -2.02 -14.28 -3.88
CA ALA A 70 -2.64 -15.59 -3.94
C ALA A 70 -2.14 -16.35 -5.18
N SER A 71 -1.94 -17.66 -5.05
CA SER A 71 -1.59 -18.54 -6.16
C SER A 71 -2.72 -18.62 -7.19
N ALA A 72 -2.39 -18.98 -8.42
CA ALA A 72 -3.38 -19.18 -9.48
C ALA A 72 -4.45 -20.22 -9.08
N ASP A 73 -4.05 -21.28 -8.39
CA ASP A 73 -4.96 -22.32 -7.90
C ASP A 73 -5.95 -21.77 -6.87
N LEU A 74 -5.48 -21.00 -5.89
CA LEU A 74 -6.35 -20.38 -4.89
C LEU A 74 -7.34 -19.39 -5.55
N LEU A 75 -6.89 -18.61 -6.53
CA LEU A 75 -7.77 -17.72 -7.28
C LEU A 75 -8.87 -18.50 -8.01
N ALA A 76 -8.52 -19.60 -8.67
CA ALA A 76 -9.46 -20.45 -9.39
C ALA A 76 -10.46 -21.13 -8.45
N GLU A 77 -10.01 -21.64 -7.30
CA GLU A 77 -10.88 -22.22 -6.28
C GLU A 77 -11.90 -21.21 -5.73
N VAL A 78 -11.46 -19.98 -5.46
CA VAL A 78 -12.33 -18.90 -4.99
C VAL A 78 -13.35 -18.54 -6.06
N GLN A 79 -12.93 -18.43 -7.32
CA GLN A 79 -13.82 -18.11 -8.42
C GLN A 79 -14.90 -19.18 -8.60
N ALA A 80 -14.51 -20.46 -8.65
CA ALA A 80 -15.43 -21.58 -8.77
C ALA A 80 -16.45 -21.60 -7.61
N HIS A 81 -15.98 -21.37 -6.38
CA HIS A 81 -16.87 -21.29 -5.23
C HIS A 81 -17.90 -20.16 -5.34
N LEU A 82 -17.49 -18.97 -5.80
CA LEU A 82 -18.38 -17.84 -5.97
C LEU A 82 -19.40 -18.06 -7.09
N GLU A 83 -19.01 -18.71 -8.19
CA GLU A 83 -19.89 -19.06 -9.30
C GLU A 83 -21.01 -20.03 -8.88
N GLU A 84 -20.77 -20.93 -7.91
CA GLU A 84 -21.80 -21.83 -7.35
C GLU A 84 -22.89 -21.11 -6.55
N VAL A 85 -22.54 -20.00 -5.88
CA VAL A 85 -23.42 -19.29 -4.93
C VAL A 85 -23.96 -17.97 -5.47
N ALA A 86 -23.45 -17.50 -6.61
CA ALA A 86 -23.90 -16.29 -7.29
C ALA A 86 -25.04 -16.56 -8.29
N PRO A 87 -25.78 -15.52 -8.70
CA PRO A 87 -26.73 -15.63 -9.81
C PRO A 87 -26.03 -16.03 -11.12
N ALA A 88 -26.70 -16.83 -11.96
CA ALA A 88 -26.17 -17.26 -13.26
C ALA A 88 -25.87 -16.11 -14.24
N SER A 89 -26.41 -14.91 -14.00
CA SER A 89 -26.12 -13.70 -14.77
C SER A 89 -24.85 -12.97 -14.32
N ALA A 90 -24.26 -13.37 -13.19
CA ALA A 90 -23.03 -12.78 -12.68
C ALA A 90 -21.82 -13.35 -13.45
N ARG A 91 -20.94 -12.46 -13.90
CA ARG A 91 -19.67 -12.79 -14.54
C ARG A 91 -18.56 -12.38 -13.60
N ILE A 92 -18.06 -13.36 -12.85
CA ILE A 92 -17.16 -13.13 -11.72
C ILE A 92 -15.73 -13.31 -12.19
N VAL A 93 -14.85 -12.40 -11.81
CA VAL A 93 -13.41 -12.50 -12.01
C VAL A 93 -12.73 -12.31 -10.66
N VAL A 94 -11.95 -13.30 -10.25
CA VAL A 94 -11.16 -13.23 -9.02
C VAL A 94 -9.70 -13.00 -9.36
N ARG A 95 -9.06 -12.01 -8.73
CA ARG A 95 -7.66 -11.68 -9.02
C ARG A 95 -6.91 -11.06 -7.84
N ASN A 96 -5.60 -11.03 -7.93
CA ASN A 96 -4.75 -10.28 -7.01
C ASN A 96 -4.88 -8.76 -7.26
N PRO A 97 -4.69 -7.91 -6.24
CA PRO A 97 -4.53 -6.47 -6.46
C PRO A 97 -3.22 -6.15 -7.18
N HIS A 98 -3.15 -4.93 -7.71
CA HIS A 98 -1.91 -4.36 -8.24
C HIS A 98 -1.20 -3.55 -7.17
N TYR A 99 -0.08 -4.06 -6.68
CA TYR A 99 0.73 -3.32 -5.71
C TYR A 99 1.53 -2.22 -6.42
N VAL A 100 1.47 -1.02 -5.87
CA VAL A 100 2.24 0.14 -6.32
C VAL A 100 3.19 0.52 -5.20
N ALA A 101 4.48 0.34 -5.44
CA ALA A 101 5.53 0.66 -4.48
C ALA A 101 5.68 2.17 -4.35
N VAL A 102 5.70 2.66 -3.11
CA VAL A 102 5.90 4.06 -2.74
C VAL A 102 7.28 4.20 -2.10
N SER A 103 8.15 4.94 -2.77
CA SER A 103 9.42 5.36 -2.21
C SER A 103 9.30 6.78 -1.67
N VAL A 104 9.99 7.02 -0.55
CA VAL A 104 10.01 8.30 0.13
C VAL A 104 11.47 8.73 0.17
N ARG A 105 11.73 9.95 -0.30
CA ARG A 105 13.00 10.65 -0.08
C ARG A 105 12.74 11.80 0.87
N LEU A 106 13.49 11.88 1.96
CA LEU A 106 13.37 13.00 2.89
C LEU A 106 14.70 13.39 3.55
N GLY A 107 14.82 14.67 3.90
CA GLY A 107 15.90 15.21 4.69
C GLY A 107 15.63 15.07 6.19
N VAL A 108 16.57 14.51 6.95
CA VAL A 108 16.42 14.32 8.41
C VAL A 108 17.66 14.72 9.17
N ARG A 109 17.46 15.36 10.31
CA ARG A 109 18.45 15.52 11.36
C ARG A 109 18.05 14.65 12.55
N PHE A 110 18.98 13.81 13.00
CA PHE A 110 18.81 13.00 14.20
C PHE A 110 19.32 13.75 15.43
N HIS A 111 18.84 13.36 16.62
CA HIS A 111 19.31 13.95 17.87
C HIS A 111 20.81 13.71 18.10
N ALA A 112 21.44 14.63 18.82
CA ALA A 112 22.84 14.50 19.20
C ALA A 112 23.08 13.23 20.03
N GLY A 113 24.08 12.44 19.65
CA GLY A 113 24.42 11.17 20.31
C GLY A 113 23.85 9.92 19.62
N GLU A 114 22.95 10.08 18.64
CA GLU A 114 22.49 8.98 17.81
C GLU A 114 23.56 8.55 16.80
N ASP A 115 23.70 7.24 16.59
CA ASP A 115 24.45 6.71 15.46
C ASP A 115 23.64 6.93 14.18
N VAL A 116 24.12 7.85 13.32
CA VAL A 116 23.43 8.26 12.10
C VAL A 116 23.06 7.08 11.20
N ARG A 117 23.95 6.10 11.05
CA ARG A 117 23.69 4.95 10.16
C ARG A 117 22.57 4.11 10.74
N ARG A 118 22.65 3.78 12.03
CA ARG A 118 21.64 2.99 12.72
C ARG A 118 20.29 3.71 12.75
N ALA A 119 20.28 5.02 12.98
CA ALA A 119 19.07 5.84 12.98
C ALA A 119 18.43 5.92 11.60
N SER A 120 19.22 6.05 10.53
CA SER A 120 18.72 5.97 9.14
C SER A 120 18.13 4.60 8.81
N GLU A 121 18.79 3.51 9.20
CA GLU A 121 18.26 2.15 8.99
C GLU A 121 16.95 1.94 9.75
N ARG A 122 16.90 2.34 11.04
CA ARG A 122 15.69 2.32 11.86
C ARG A 122 14.56 3.15 11.24
N LEU A 123 14.86 4.33 10.71
CA LEU A 123 13.86 5.17 10.05
C LEU A 123 13.32 4.53 8.77
N GLY A 124 14.17 3.88 7.97
CA GLY A 124 13.73 3.14 6.79
C GLY A 124 12.75 2.02 7.13
N ASP A 125 13.02 1.28 8.21
CA ASP A 125 12.13 0.23 8.71
C ASP A 125 10.82 0.83 9.26
N ASP A 126 10.91 1.91 10.02
CA ASP A 126 9.74 2.62 10.57
C ASP A 126 8.83 3.15 9.45
N LEU A 127 9.40 3.71 8.37
CA LEU A 127 8.66 4.14 7.18
C LEU A 127 7.98 2.96 6.47
N SER A 128 8.69 1.83 6.35
CA SER A 128 8.13 0.62 5.73
C SER A 128 6.93 0.10 6.53
N ARG A 129 7.01 0.12 7.85
CA ARG A 129 5.91 -0.24 8.77
C ARG A 129 4.74 0.74 8.67
N PHE A 130 5.02 2.04 8.59
CA PHE A 130 4.00 3.06 8.45
C PHE A 130 3.21 2.94 7.12
N LEU A 131 3.92 2.70 6.02
CA LEU A 131 3.31 2.59 4.68
C LEU A 131 2.65 1.23 4.42
N SER A 132 3.03 0.18 5.16
CA SER A 132 2.50 -1.17 5.00
C SER A 132 2.30 -1.87 6.35
N PRO A 133 1.41 -1.34 7.21
CA PRO A 133 1.26 -1.83 8.59
C PRO A 133 0.77 -3.28 8.65
N TRP A 134 -0.01 -3.73 7.64
CA TRP A 134 -0.48 -5.12 7.54
C TRP A 134 0.66 -6.15 7.45
N ALA A 135 1.85 -5.76 7.00
CA ALA A 135 3.00 -6.66 6.91
C ALA A 135 3.64 -6.95 8.28
N TYR A 136 3.27 -6.21 9.33
CA TYR A 136 3.92 -6.26 10.64
C TYR A 136 2.93 -6.44 11.79
N ASP A 137 1.80 -5.74 11.77
CA ASP A 137 0.84 -5.70 12.87
C ASP A 137 -0.37 -6.60 12.57
N GLU A 138 -0.63 -7.55 13.46
CA GLU A 138 -1.81 -8.40 13.36
C GLU A 138 -3.10 -7.56 13.49
N GLY A 139 -3.88 -7.50 12.42
CA GLY A 139 -5.15 -6.77 12.39
C GLY A 139 -5.07 -5.35 11.83
N ALA A 140 -3.91 -4.88 11.38
CA ALA A 140 -3.80 -3.60 10.69
C ALA A 140 -4.56 -3.61 9.35
N GLU A 141 -5.39 -2.60 9.13
CA GLU A 141 -6.23 -2.55 7.93
C GLU A 141 -5.41 -2.25 6.67
N LEU A 142 -5.49 -3.15 5.69
CA LEU A 142 -4.98 -2.90 4.33
C LEU A 142 -6.03 -2.16 3.51
N THR A 143 -5.72 -0.96 3.04
CA THR A 143 -6.64 -0.17 2.21
C THR A 143 -6.36 -0.42 0.73
N ILE A 144 -7.42 -0.73 -0.04
CA ILE A 144 -7.35 -0.83 -1.50
C ILE A 144 -7.84 0.49 -2.09
N GLY A 145 -7.07 1.06 -2.99
CA GLY A 145 -7.21 2.44 -3.43
C GLY A 145 -6.73 3.43 -2.37
N GLY A 146 -7.05 4.72 -2.59
CA GLY A 146 -6.77 5.78 -1.63
C GLY A 146 -5.51 6.59 -1.95
N ARG A 147 -5.08 7.37 -0.95
CA ARG A 147 -4.01 8.36 -1.05
C ARG A 147 -3.16 8.34 0.21
N ILE A 148 -1.86 8.53 0.08
CA ILE A 148 -0.93 8.73 1.18
C ILE A 148 -0.35 10.13 1.05
N TYR A 149 -0.63 10.96 2.05
CA TYR A 149 -0.23 12.35 2.08
C TYR A 149 1.20 12.50 2.60
N ALA A 150 1.96 13.40 1.98
CA ALA A 150 3.31 13.75 2.41
C ALA A 150 3.31 14.30 3.84
N SER A 151 2.30 15.10 4.21
CA SER A 151 2.13 15.64 5.57
C SER A 151 1.98 14.53 6.61
N SER A 152 1.22 13.47 6.32
CA SER A 152 1.09 12.32 7.24
C SER A 152 2.40 11.59 7.46
N ILE A 153 3.26 11.51 6.43
CA ILE A 153 4.60 10.93 6.55
C ILE A 153 5.50 11.85 7.39
N LEU A 154 5.50 13.15 7.11
CA LEU A 154 6.26 14.14 7.87
C LEU A 154 5.89 14.11 9.36
N ASP A 155 4.59 14.16 9.68
CA ASP A 155 4.08 14.08 11.05
C ASP A 155 4.47 12.77 11.75
N PHE A 156 4.52 11.66 11.01
CA PHE A 156 4.94 10.37 11.54
C PHE A 156 6.43 10.37 11.91
N VAL A 157 7.28 10.92 11.03
CA VAL A 157 8.73 11.01 11.20
C VAL A 157 9.09 11.99 12.32
N ASP A 158 8.44 13.14 12.37
CA ASP A 158 8.67 14.19 13.38
C ASP A 158 8.39 13.70 14.81
N ARG A 159 7.48 12.74 14.97
CA ARG A 159 7.15 12.13 16.28
C ARG A 159 8.13 11.04 16.73
N ARG A 160 9.17 10.72 15.97
CA ARG A 160 10.16 9.70 16.36
C ARG A 160 11.11 10.27 17.43
N ASP A 161 11.35 9.50 18.48
CA ASP A 161 12.19 9.89 19.63
C ASP A 161 13.67 10.14 19.30
N TYR A 162 14.13 9.70 18.12
CA TYR A 162 15.49 9.85 17.64
C TYR A 162 15.63 10.93 16.53
N VAL A 163 14.53 11.57 16.13
CA VAL A 163 14.49 12.61 15.08
C VAL A 163 14.40 13.99 15.73
N ASP A 164 15.34 14.86 15.38
CA ASP A 164 15.38 16.26 15.85
C ASP A 164 14.64 17.20 14.89
N TYR A 165 14.77 16.94 13.58
CA TYR A 165 14.13 17.76 12.57
C TYR A 165 13.96 17.01 11.25
N VAL A 166 12.85 17.25 10.56
CA VAL A 166 12.56 16.75 9.21
C VAL A 166 12.38 17.91 8.23
N ALA A 167 12.94 17.78 7.04
CA ALA A 167 12.78 18.72 5.94
C ALA A 167 12.63 18.01 4.61
N GLU A 168 12.05 18.72 3.64
CA GLU A 168 11.98 18.35 2.22
C GLU A 168 11.59 16.90 1.96
N ILE A 169 10.33 16.67 1.61
CA ILE A 169 9.84 15.35 1.23
C ILE A 169 9.64 15.27 -0.28
N ARG A 170 10.03 14.14 -0.87
CA ARG A 170 9.69 13.72 -2.22
C ARG A 170 9.10 12.32 -2.18
N LEU A 171 8.02 12.14 -2.92
CA LEU A 171 7.33 10.87 -3.09
C LEU A 171 7.58 10.37 -4.51
N ALA A 172 7.88 9.09 -4.64
CA ALA A 172 7.97 8.43 -5.93
C ALA A 172 7.13 7.14 -5.90
N ARG A 173 6.55 6.78 -7.04
CA ARG A 173 5.77 5.54 -7.18
C ARG A 173 6.32 4.65 -8.29
N SER A 174 6.11 3.35 -8.15
CA SER A 174 6.48 2.36 -9.15
C SER A 174 5.47 1.21 -9.20
N GLU A 175 5.04 0.81 -10.40
CA GLU A 175 4.18 -0.37 -10.58
C GLU A 175 4.97 -1.67 -10.73
N ASN A 176 6.26 -1.59 -11.12
CA ASN A 176 7.13 -2.75 -11.28
C ASN A 176 8.17 -2.88 -10.14
N GLY A 177 8.26 -1.89 -9.25
CA GLY A 177 9.21 -1.84 -8.14
C GLY A 177 10.65 -1.52 -8.56
N VAL A 178 10.87 -1.16 -9.83
CA VAL A 178 12.19 -0.88 -10.42
C VAL A 178 12.23 0.57 -10.92
N ASP A 179 11.28 0.94 -11.77
CA ASP A 179 11.21 2.27 -12.37
C ASP A 179 10.31 3.16 -11.52
N PHE A 180 10.92 4.14 -10.84
CA PHE A 180 10.20 5.06 -9.97
C PHE A 180 9.95 6.38 -10.67
N THR A 181 8.67 6.77 -10.72
CA THR A 181 8.26 8.10 -11.16
C THR A 181 8.13 9.01 -9.95
N VAL A 182 8.95 10.07 -9.90
CA VAL A 182 8.86 11.11 -8.87
C VAL A 182 7.61 11.95 -9.10
N LEU A 183 6.83 12.14 -8.04
CA LEU A 183 5.62 12.94 -8.08
C LEU A 183 5.96 14.42 -7.82
N PRO A 184 5.45 15.35 -8.65
CA PRO A 184 5.68 16.77 -8.45
C PRO A 184 5.01 17.22 -7.14
N PRO A 185 5.70 18.02 -6.30
CA PRO A 185 5.08 18.62 -5.12
C PRO A 185 3.96 19.57 -5.54
N THR A 186 2.81 19.47 -4.88
CA THR A 186 1.71 20.45 -4.96
C THR A 186 1.57 21.14 -3.62
N ASP A 187 1.30 22.45 -3.61
CA ASP A 187 1.41 23.28 -2.40
C ASP A 187 0.45 22.87 -1.25
N GLU A 188 -0.74 22.32 -1.54
CA GLU A 188 -1.72 21.97 -0.50
C GLU A 188 -2.16 20.48 -0.50
N ASP A 189 -1.79 19.70 -1.51
CA ASP A 189 -2.30 18.33 -1.69
C ASP A 189 -1.18 17.37 -2.14
N TYR A 190 0.03 17.49 -1.60
CA TYR A 190 1.12 16.61 -2.01
C TYR A 190 0.92 15.19 -1.48
N HIS A 191 0.55 14.27 -2.38
CA HIS A 191 0.25 12.88 -2.03
C HIS A 191 0.61 11.93 -3.16
N VAL A 192 0.75 10.64 -2.81
CA VAL A 192 0.71 9.54 -3.78
C VAL A 192 -0.68 8.90 -3.74
N ALA A 193 -1.30 8.72 -4.90
CA ALA A 193 -2.62 8.11 -5.03
C ALA A 193 -2.56 6.82 -5.84
N ALA A 194 -3.48 5.91 -5.53
CA ALA A 194 -3.87 4.84 -6.45
C ALA A 194 -4.59 5.46 -7.65
N GLU A 195 -4.11 5.15 -8.86
CA GLU A 195 -4.73 5.57 -10.12
C GLU A 195 -5.86 4.64 -10.55
N ARG A 196 -5.84 3.39 -10.07
CA ARG A 196 -6.84 2.38 -10.36
C ARG A 196 -7.49 1.85 -9.08
N PRO A 197 -8.78 1.47 -9.12
CA PRO A 197 -9.48 0.96 -7.94
C PRO A 197 -8.95 -0.39 -7.45
N ASP A 198 -8.12 -1.07 -8.25
CA ASP A 198 -7.47 -2.34 -7.89
C ASP A 198 -6.04 -2.18 -7.39
N GLN A 199 -5.56 -0.94 -7.25
CA GLN A 199 -4.23 -0.68 -6.76
C GLN A 199 -4.17 -0.61 -5.23
N VAL A 200 -3.08 -1.11 -4.67
CA VAL A 200 -2.75 -1.00 -3.25
C VAL A 200 -1.40 -0.32 -3.15
N LEU A 201 -1.33 0.81 -2.46
CA LEU A 201 -0.08 1.53 -2.22
C LEU A 201 0.70 0.79 -1.12
N VAL A 202 1.97 0.47 -1.36
CA VAL A 202 2.81 -0.31 -0.43
C VAL A 202 4.18 0.34 -0.27
N ALA A 203 4.90 0.01 0.79
CA ALA A 203 6.28 0.46 0.97
C ALA A 203 7.17 -0.07 -0.17
N ALA A 204 8.02 0.80 -0.74
CA ALA A 204 9.14 0.35 -1.56
C ALA A 204 10.17 -0.40 -0.69
N ARG A 205 10.98 -1.26 -1.32
CA ARG A 205 12.06 -1.98 -0.63
C ARG A 205 13.13 -1.07 -0.02
N ARG A 206 13.21 0.18 -0.51
CA ARG A 206 14.20 1.16 -0.06
C ARG A 206 13.61 2.56 -0.10
N HIS A 207 13.82 3.27 1.01
CA HIS A 207 13.59 4.71 1.13
C HIS A 207 14.94 5.43 1.07
N HIS A 208 14.92 6.71 0.68
CA HIS A 208 16.11 7.55 0.60
C HIS A 208 16.10 8.56 1.74
N ILE A 209 17.06 8.45 2.65
CA ILE A 209 17.16 9.35 3.81
C ILE A 209 18.43 10.17 3.65
N ASP A 210 18.25 11.47 3.44
CA ASP A 210 19.33 12.44 3.29
C ASP A 210 19.60 13.07 4.67
N VAL A 211 20.79 12.85 5.22
CA VAL A 211 21.10 13.30 6.58
C VAL A 211 21.61 14.73 6.58
N ILE A 212 20.90 15.62 7.26
CA ILE A 212 21.23 17.04 7.38
C ILE A 212 22.25 17.23 8.51
N ARG A 213 23.40 17.81 8.20
CA ARG A 213 24.45 18.11 9.19
C ARG A 213 24.29 19.53 9.73
N GLU A 214 24.74 19.71 10.97
CA GLU A 214 24.62 20.96 11.75
C GLU A 214 25.24 22.20 11.07
N ARG A 215 26.21 22.01 10.17
CA ARG A 215 26.90 23.10 9.45
C ARG A 215 26.24 23.52 8.14
N ASP A 216 25.26 22.77 7.65
CA ASP A 216 24.64 22.97 6.34
C ASP A 216 23.32 23.76 6.43
N TYR A 217 23.04 24.40 7.59
CA TYR A 217 21.90 25.30 7.74
C TYR A 217 22.16 26.64 7.03
N GLN A 218 22.06 26.63 5.71
CA GLN A 218 21.48 27.77 5.02
C GLN A 218 20.06 27.38 4.63
N GLN A 219 19.10 28.25 4.97
CA GLN A 219 17.72 28.23 4.53
C GLN A 219 17.65 28.50 3.01
N THR A 220 18.36 27.70 2.23
CA THR A 220 18.31 27.65 0.78
C THR A 220 17.74 26.29 0.49
N SER A 221 16.52 26.29 -0.06
CA SER A 221 15.97 25.23 -0.90
C SER A 221 17.12 24.43 -1.53
N PHE A 222 17.17 23.11 -1.29
CA PHE A 222 18.21 22.22 -1.84
C PHE A 222 18.03 22.02 -3.36
N THR A 223 17.97 23.10 -4.13
CA THR A 223 18.19 23.15 -5.57
C THR A 223 19.71 23.33 -5.81
N GLY A 224 20.51 22.39 -5.31
CA GLY A 224 21.97 22.42 -5.42
C GLY A 224 22.48 21.24 -6.22
N ILE A 225 23.46 21.48 -7.10
CA ILE A 225 24.06 20.47 -7.99
C ILE A 225 24.62 19.26 -7.21
N ASP A 226 25.05 19.47 -5.96
CA ASP A 226 25.56 18.42 -5.06
C ASP A 226 24.49 17.44 -4.55
N TYR A 227 23.20 17.73 -4.76
CA TYR A 227 22.07 16.92 -4.30
C TYR A 227 21.27 16.27 -5.44
N LEU A 228 21.65 16.55 -6.70
CA LEU A 228 21.07 15.96 -7.90
C LEU A 228 21.64 14.56 -8.15
N LYS A 229 20.80 13.53 -8.05
CA LYS A 229 21.10 12.18 -8.58
C LYS A 229 20.45 12.03 -9.95
N VAL A 230 21.29 11.70 -10.93
CA VAL A 230 20.93 11.60 -12.36
C VAL A 230 19.71 10.72 -12.62
N GLU A 231 19.51 9.67 -11.83
CA GLU A 231 18.42 8.70 -12.01
C GLU A 231 17.05 9.15 -11.46
N LEU A 232 17.00 10.16 -10.59
CA LEU A 232 15.78 10.55 -9.86
C LEU A 232 15.40 12.02 -10.02
N ASP A 233 16.37 12.88 -10.32
CA ASP A 233 16.18 14.33 -10.32
C ASP A 233 16.11 14.95 -11.73
N PHE A 234 16.23 14.14 -12.79
CA PHE A 234 16.11 14.61 -14.17
C PHE A 234 14.85 14.06 -14.84
N ILE A 235 13.91 14.95 -15.16
CA ILE A 235 12.84 14.67 -16.12
C ILE A 235 13.45 14.91 -17.51
N ILE A 236 13.77 13.84 -18.23
CA ILE A 236 14.11 13.96 -19.66
C ILE A 236 12.78 14.11 -20.41
N GLY A 237 12.51 15.34 -20.88
CA GLY A 237 11.40 15.63 -21.79
C GLY A 237 11.68 15.21 -23.23
#